data_AF-B4KSV6-F1
#
_entry.id   AF-B4KSV6-F1
#
_cell.length_a   1.000
_cell.length_b   1.000
_cell.length_c   1.000
_cell.angle_alpha   90.00
_cell.angle_beta   90.00
_cell.angle_gamma   90.00
#
_symmetry.space_group_name_H-M   'P 1'
#
loop_
_entity.id
_entity.type
_entity.pdbx_description
1 polymer ?
#
loop_
_entity_poly.entity_id
_entity_poly.type
_entity_poly.pdbx_seq_one_letter_code
_entity_poly.pdbx_strand_id
1 'polypeptide(L)'
;MVYKWVQSSAYSSIPPNAIVGGNDEDGAMIYVGRAEHEGDMLVCKVMPSKQIGYISQRGEALPKDIFEILCGENLVWVKCYDHVIPETAVLCGRTSLEQPVYIGRGHYEGHLIIGKISSVHRALFIAYRGAERRLDSYEILIEERGATPGWQLPPPPDALELAEKCPPTPPPPPPPAVLAKPPVARKPYPYPPDFDTSAFSLQDRPPQYTPMPMPSHSTVPYPAAAAPPQPLPPPAVPAMAPPTPSILPEYKRPLAVPVPIPAKPYGMPPSYTPAAVAPPSTHHAATIVPAETYKPPMSVDPYGPSCSSYTPAVCAPAATTSYDLWMAASPGYTPPDAVYGGHDTDMAPLLVCRAYYDGSHIPGKAAPSRGCAYITHAGRELVESRYEVLIGQAKYHWVPGYDGSIAAGAVEAGRAFNGEPLYIGRAHYCGSLTPGKIQQSHRCLHIPFGGQEVRITSYEILVRSDIYHRQQAINLSY
;
A
#
# COMPACT_ATOMS: atom_id res chain seq x y z
N MET A 1 17.83 -11.04 -20.81
CA MET A 1 17.69 -11.38 -19.38
C MET A 1 16.22 -11.68 -19.15
N VAL A 2 15.91 -12.80 -18.49
CA VAL A 2 14.53 -13.29 -18.30
C VAL A 2 13.78 -12.50 -17.21
N TYR A 3 14.53 -11.82 -16.35
CA TYR A 3 14.04 -10.87 -15.36
C TYR A 3 14.85 -9.55 -15.40
N LYS A 4 14.30 -8.52 -14.76
CA LYS A 4 14.90 -7.20 -14.56
C LYS A 4 14.57 -6.68 -13.16
N TRP A 5 15.42 -5.80 -12.65
CA TRP A 5 15.14 -5.01 -11.47
C TRP A 5 14.56 -3.67 -11.89
N VAL A 6 13.44 -3.26 -11.30
CA VAL A 6 12.74 -2.02 -11.59
C VAL A 6 12.77 -1.15 -10.34
N GLN A 7 13.41 0.02 -10.43
CA GLN A 7 13.46 0.98 -9.33
C GLN A 7 12.05 1.42 -8.95
N SER A 8 11.76 1.40 -7.65
CA SER A 8 10.45 1.63 -7.08
C SER A 8 10.56 2.27 -5.70
N SER A 9 9.42 2.47 -5.04
CA SER A 9 9.34 2.91 -3.65
C SER A 9 8.08 2.38 -2.98
N ALA A 10 8.05 2.49 -1.65
CA ALA A 10 6.92 2.25 -0.77
C ALA A 10 5.56 2.79 -1.29
N TYR A 11 5.59 3.93 -1.98
CA TYR A 11 4.42 4.69 -2.43
C TYR A 11 4.09 4.50 -3.93
N SER A 12 4.98 3.84 -4.66
CA SER A 12 4.85 3.61 -6.11
C SER A 12 3.94 2.42 -6.39
N SER A 13 3.20 2.46 -7.51
CA SER A 13 2.44 1.29 -7.97
C SER A 13 3.36 0.10 -8.26
N ILE A 14 2.86 -1.11 -8.06
CA ILE A 14 3.64 -2.32 -8.35
C ILE A 14 3.82 -2.48 -9.86
N PRO A 15 5.06 -2.61 -10.36
CA PRO A 15 5.32 -2.72 -11.80
C PRO A 15 4.72 -4.02 -12.38
N PRO A 16 4.40 -4.03 -13.68
CA PRO A 16 3.92 -5.23 -14.35
C PRO A 16 4.96 -6.35 -14.29
N ASN A 17 4.47 -7.59 -14.19
CA ASN A 17 5.25 -8.82 -14.02
C ASN A 17 6.14 -8.85 -12.76
N ALA A 18 5.80 -8.07 -11.72
CA ALA A 18 6.44 -8.16 -10.41
C ALA A 18 6.22 -9.54 -9.75
N ILE A 19 7.30 -10.13 -9.23
CA ILE A 19 7.25 -11.47 -8.64
C ILE A 19 6.62 -11.43 -7.25
N VAL A 20 5.50 -12.16 -7.10
CA VAL A 20 4.86 -12.39 -5.80
C VAL A 20 5.74 -13.33 -4.98
N GLY A 21 6.14 -12.85 -3.80
CA GLY A 21 6.93 -13.59 -2.83
C GLY A 21 6.11 -14.54 -1.96
N GLY A 22 4.87 -14.14 -1.63
CA GLY A 22 3.97 -14.87 -0.75
C GLY A 22 2.97 -13.92 -0.10
N ASN A 23 2.73 -14.07 1.21
CA ASN A 23 1.79 -13.23 1.97
C ASN A 23 2.36 -12.79 3.33
N ASP A 24 1.92 -11.61 3.80
CA ASP A 24 2.22 -11.08 5.14
C ASP A 24 1.15 -11.48 6.16
N GLU A 25 1.27 -11.02 7.41
CA GLU A 25 0.37 -11.42 8.52
C GLU A 25 -1.10 -11.06 8.31
N ASP A 26 -1.39 -10.01 7.53
CA ASP A 26 -2.76 -9.59 7.18
C ASP A 26 -3.30 -10.31 5.92
N GLY A 27 -2.59 -11.34 5.44
CA GLY A 27 -2.90 -12.05 4.19
C GLY A 27 -2.57 -11.27 2.90
N ALA A 28 -2.15 -10.01 3.01
CA ALA A 28 -1.76 -9.18 1.88
C ALA A 28 -0.55 -9.76 1.12
N MET A 29 -0.56 -9.66 -0.21
CA MET A 29 0.55 -10.13 -1.05
C MET A 29 1.83 -9.32 -0.79
N ILE A 30 2.95 -10.04 -0.62
CA ILE A 30 4.29 -9.45 -0.58
C ILE A 30 5.01 -9.69 -1.91
N TYR A 31 5.85 -8.75 -2.31
CA TYR A 31 6.60 -8.81 -3.56
C TYR A 31 8.10 -8.91 -3.30
N VAL A 32 8.79 -9.57 -4.23
CA VAL A 32 10.25 -9.70 -4.22
C VAL A 32 10.88 -8.37 -4.63
N GLY A 33 11.60 -7.75 -3.70
CA GLY A 33 12.44 -6.60 -3.98
C GLY A 33 13.87 -6.77 -3.48
N ARG A 34 14.69 -5.75 -3.71
CA ARG A 34 16.01 -5.57 -3.11
C ARG A 34 16.24 -4.12 -2.71
N ALA A 35 17.04 -3.90 -1.68
CA ALA A 35 17.40 -2.56 -1.22
C ALA A 35 18.84 -2.52 -0.75
N GLU A 36 19.50 -1.38 -0.97
CA GLU A 36 20.85 -1.12 -0.45
C GLU A 36 20.79 -0.71 1.03
N HIS A 37 21.67 -1.26 1.86
CA HIS A 37 21.86 -0.87 3.25
C HIS A 37 23.32 -1.06 3.66
N GLU A 38 23.98 -0.01 4.14
CA GLU A 38 25.41 -0.03 4.53
C GLU A 38 26.37 -0.55 3.41
N GLY A 39 25.99 -0.42 2.13
CA GLY A 39 26.72 -0.97 0.99
C GLY A 39 26.44 -2.45 0.69
N ASP A 40 25.58 -3.12 1.46
CA ASP A 40 25.05 -4.45 1.14
C ASP A 40 23.77 -4.34 0.30
N MET A 41 23.66 -5.11 -0.78
CA MET A 41 22.43 -5.23 -1.58
C MET A 41 21.61 -6.44 -1.11
N LEU A 42 20.55 -6.19 -0.33
CA LEU A 42 19.80 -7.19 0.42
C LEU A 42 18.38 -7.40 -0.10
N VAL A 43 17.83 -8.60 0.11
CA VAL A 43 16.44 -8.94 -0.25
C VAL A 43 15.47 -8.12 0.60
N CYS A 44 14.56 -7.42 -0.07
CA CYS A 44 13.54 -6.57 0.53
C CYS A 44 12.15 -7.22 0.38
N LYS A 45 11.48 -7.46 1.51
CA LYS A 45 10.07 -7.83 1.59
C LYS A 45 9.22 -6.58 1.31
N VAL A 46 8.78 -6.40 0.07
CA VAL A 46 7.94 -5.26 -0.34
C VAL A 46 6.49 -5.54 0.00
N MET A 47 5.84 -4.64 0.76
CA MET A 47 4.47 -4.77 1.24
C MET A 47 3.63 -3.58 0.78
N PRO A 48 2.89 -3.69 -0.34
CA PRO A 48 2.22 -2.53 -0.95
C PRO A 48 1.05 -2.03 -0.12
N SER A 49 0.34 -2.93 0.57
CA SER A 49 -0.76 -2.60 1.49
C SER A 49 -0.32 -1.77 2.70
N LYS A 50 0.92 -1.99 3.16
CA LYS A 50 1.54 -1.26 4.29
C LYS A 50 2.42 -0.08 3.82
N GLN A 51 2.54 0.13 2.50
CA GLN A 51 3.43 1.12 1.86
C GLN A 51 4.84 1.13 2.47
N ILE A 52 5.47 -0.04 2.56
CA ILE A 52 6.81 -0.19 3.14
C ILE A 52 7.50 -1.46 2.65
N GLY A 53 8.81 -1.41 2.52
CA GLY A 53 9.68 -2.58 2.39
C GLY A 53 10.38 -2.90 3.71
N TYR A 54 10.74 -4.17 3.94
CA TYR A 54 11.65 -4.55 5.02
C TYR A 54 12.78 -5.44 4.51
N ILE A 55 14.01 -5.10 4.87
CA ILE A 55 15.16 -6.01 4.77
C ILE A 55 15.39 -6.67 6.14
N SER A 56 16.06 -7.82 6.16
CA SER A 56 16.54 -8.42 7.42
C SER A 56 18.05 -8.21 7.55
N GLN A 57 18.54 -7.74 8.71
CA GLN A 57 19.97 -7.53 8.96
C GLN A 57 20.27 -7.49 10.47
N ARG A 58 21.35 -8.16 10.90
CA ARG A 58 21.89 -8.12 12.28
C ARG A 58 20.85 -8.46 13.38
N GLY A 59 19.85 -9.29 13.10
CA GLY A 59 18.78 -9.62 14.07
C GLY A 59 17.51 -8.76 13.94
N GLU A 60 17.51 -7.71 13.12
CA GLU A 60 16.41 -6.74 13.00
C GLU A 60 15.74 -6.77 11.62
N ALA A 61 14.46 -6.37 11.58
CA ALA A 61 13.75 -6.08 10.34
C ALA A 61 13.77 -4.56 10.09
N LEU A 62 14.67 -4.12 9.21
CA LEU A 62 14.92 -2.70 8.97
C LEU A 62 13.98 -2.17 7.86
N PRO A 63 13.24 -1.07 8.10
CA PRO A 63 12.33 -0.50 7.13
C PRO A 63 13.08 0.13 5.95
N LYS A 64 12.47 0.05 4.77
CA LYS A 64 12.94 0.65 3.51
C LYS A 64 11.77 1.24 2.74
N ASP A 65 11.90 2.51 2.40
CA ASP A 65 11.01 3.28 1.54
C ASP A 65 11.44 3.25 0.07
N ILE A 66 12.76 3.15 -0.19
CA ILE A 66 13.35 3.03 -1.53
C ILE A 66 13.90 1.60 -1.75
N PHE A 67 13.54 0.98 -2.87
CA PHE A 67 13.94 -0.38 -3.24
C PHE A 67 13.73 -0.62 -4.74
N GLU A 68 14.33 -1.68 -5.30
CA GLU A 68 13.98 -2.19 -6.62
C GLU A 68 13.06 -3.41 -6.48
N ILE A 69 12.10 -3.59 -7.40
CA ILE A 69 11.22 -4.76 -7.47
C ILE A 69 11.71 -5.70 -8.58
N LEU A 70 11.74 -7.00 -8.29
CA LEU A 70 12.05 -8.05 -9.26
C LEU A 70 10.85 -8.25 -10.19
N CYS A 71 11.06 -8.03 -11.48
CA CYS A 71 10.04 -8.20 -12.51
C CYS A 71 10.54 -9.17 -13.57
N GLY A 72 9.76 -10.18 -13.94
CA GLY A 72 10.18 -11.17 -14.92
C GLY A 72 9.16 -12.27 -15.16
N GLU A 73 9.49 -13.14 -16.11
CA GLU A 73 8.75 -14.37 -16.43
C GLU A 73 9.66 -15.58 -16.17
N ASN A 74 9.16 -16.82 -16.24
CA ASN A 74 9.96 -18.05 -16.03
C ASN A 74 10.81 -18.04 -14.73
N LEU A 75 10.28 -17.48 -13.65
CA LEU A 75 10.89 -17.53 -12.32
C LEU A 75 10.08 -18.47 -11.43
N VAL A 76 10.74 -19.51 -10.91
CA VAL A 76 10.09 -20.63 -10.21
C VAL A 76 10.68 -20.79 -8.81
N TRP A 77 9.83 -21.09 -7.84
CA TRP A 77 10.21 -21.40 -6.47
C TRP A 77 10.45 -22.91 -6.33
N VAL A 78 11.66 -23.31 -5.92
CA VAL A 78 12.04 -24.72 -5.75
C VAL A 78 12.48 -24.96 -4.31
N LYS A 79 12.03 -26.06 -3.70
CA LYS A 79 12.45 -26.45 -2.35
C LYS A 79 13.96 -26.70 -2.30
N CYS A 80 14.65 -26.00 -1.41
CA CYS A 80 16.07 -26.21 -1.17
C CYS A 80 16.24 -27.28 -0.10
N TYR A 81 17.00 -28.32 -0.41
CA TYR A 81 17.37 -29.39 0.51
C TYR A 81 18.85 -29.24 0.89
N ASP A 82 19.20 -29.48 2.16
CA ASP A 82 20.55 -29.42 2.72
C ASP A 82 21.37 -28.16 2.39
N HIS A 83 20.72 -27.02 2.10
CA HIS A 83 21.36 -25.78 1.67
C HIS A 83 22.14 -25.90 0.34
N VAL A 84 21.74 -26.81 -0.56
CA VAL A 84 22.28 -26.89 -1.91
C VAL A 84 21.64 -25.78 -2.76
N ILE A 85 22.41 -24.74 -3.07
CA ILE A 85 21.98 -23.60 -3.90
C ILE A 85 22.15 -23.98 -5.38
N PRO A 86 21.08 -23.99 -6.21
CA PRO A 86 21.18 -24.28 -7.64
C PRO A 86 21.97 -23.20 -8.40
N GLU A 87 22.66 -23.59 -9.48
CA GLU A 87 23.40 -22.64 -10.33
C GLU A 87 22.49 -21.59 -11.01
N THR A 88 21.21 -21.90 -11.19
CA THR A 88 20.19 -21.00 -11.74
C THR A 88 19.48 -20.14 -10.69
N ALA A 89 19.95 -20.14 -9.43
CA ALA A 89 19.36 -19.33 -8.37
C ALA A 89 19.46 -17.82 -8.67
N VAL A 90 18.36 -17.09 -8.47
CA VAL A 90 18.29 -15.65 -8.72
C VAL A 90 19.16 -14.91 -7.72
N LEU A 91 20.19 -14.22 -8.22
CA LEU A 91 21.06 -13.37 -7.43
C LEU A 91 20.37 -12.02 -7.17
N CYS A 92 20.13 -11.71 -5.90
CA CYS A 92 19.64 -10.40 -5.45
C CYS A 92 20.71 -9.32 -5.65
N GLY A 93 21.92 -9.62 -5.19
CA GLY A 93 23.06 -8.73 -5.20
C GLY A 93 24.23 -9.34 -4.43
N ARG A 94 25.11 -8.48 -3.91
CA ARG A 94 26.24 -8.88 -3.07
C ARG A 94 26.28 -8.02 -1.81
N THR A 95 26.91 -8.54 -0.76
CA THR A 95 27.35 -7.73 0.37
C THR A 95 28.62 -6.96 0.04
N SER A 96 28.95 -5.97 0.87
CA SER A 96 30.23 -5.26 0.94
C SER A 96 31.46 -6.18 1.08
N LEU A 97 31.27 -7.45 1.46
CA LEU A 97 32.30 -8.49 1.51
C LEU A 97 32.29 -9.41 0.26
N GLU A 98 31.68 -8.97 -0.84
CA GLU A 98 31.52 -9.70 -2.10
C GLU A 98 30.74 -11.04 -1.98
N GLN A 99 30.03 -11.27 -0.88
CA GLN A 99 29.26 -12.50 -0.68
C GLN A 99 27.94 -12.45 -1.46
N PRO A 100 27.59 -13.48 -2.24
CA PRO A 100 26.34 -13.50 -3.01
C PRO A 100 25.13 -13.62 -2.09
N VAL A 101 24.10 -12.82 -2.37
CA VAL A 101 22.83 -12.84 -1.67
C VAL A 101 21.77 -13.43 -2.59
N TYR A 102 21.17 -14.56 -2.20
CA TYR A 102 20.11 -15.23 -2.98
C TYR A 102 18.74 -14.99 -2.37
N ILE A 103 17.70 -15.14 -3.20
CA ILE A 103 16.31 -14.88 -2.84
C ILE A 103 15.64 -16.19 -2.41
N GLY A 104 15.12 -16.23 -1.19
CA GLY A 104 14.35 -17.35 -0.67
C GLY A 104 13.02 -16.94 -0.07
N ARG A 105 12.16 -17.93 0.18
CA ARG A 105 10.92 -17.79 0.96
C ARG A 105 10.68 -19.01 1.82
N GLY A 106 10.02 -18.83 2.95
CA GLY A 106 9.72 -19.92 3.87
C GLY A 106 8.42 -19.70 4.64
N HIS A 107 7.84 -20.79 5.14
CA HIS A 107 6.67 -20.73 6.00
C HIS A 107 7.07 -20.34 7.42
N TYR A 108 6.45 -19.28 7.96
CA TYR A 108 6.68 -18.80 9.32
C TYR A 108 5.36 -18.27 9.92
N GLU A 109 4.97 -18.77 11.10
CA GLU A 109 3.71 -18.42 11.79
C GLU A 109 2.43 -18.53 10.91
N GLY A 110 2.42 -19.40 9.89
CA GLY A 110 1.29 -19.59 8.96
C GLY A 110 1.37 -18.77 7.66
N HIS A 111 2.35 -17.88 7.53
CA HIS A 111 2.55 -16.98 6.39
C HIS A 111 3.75 -17.45 5.55
N LEU A 112 3.75 -17.12 4.26
CA LEU A 112 4.82 -17.45 3.33
C LEU A 112 5.65 -16.19 3.06
N ILE A 113 6.82 -16.09 3.70
CA ILE A 113 7.57 -14.84 3.82
C ILE A 113 8.91 -14.96 3.09
N ILE A 114 9.27 -13.93 2.31
CA ILE A 114 10.54 -13.85 1.60
C ILE A 114 11.69 -13.31 2.46
N GLY A 115 12.92 -13.59 2.04
CA GLY A 115 14.11 -13.11 2.71
C GLY A 115 15.41 -13.46 1.98
N LYS A 116 16.53 -13.15 2.63
CA LYS A 116 17.89 -13.39 2.12
C LYS A 116 18.37 -14.79 2.50
N ILE A 117 18.92 -15.54 1.55
CA ILE A 117 19.63 -16.80 1.81
C ILE A 117 21.12 -16.47 1.96
N SER A 118 21.73 -16.91 3.07
CA SER A 118 23.17 -16.78 3.31
C SER A 118 23.87 -18.14 3.16
N SER A 119 24.78 -18.22 2.20
CA SER A 119 25.67 -19.37 1.98
C SER A 119 26.55 -19.69 3.20
N VAL A 120 26.95 -18.66 3.94
CA VAL A 120 27.81 -18.76 5.14
C VAL A 120 27.05 -19.35 6.32
N HIS A 121 25.86 -18.85 6.60
CA HIS A 121 25.06 -19.29 7.75
C HIS A 121 24.19 -20.53 7.48
N ARG A 122 24.14 -20.97 6.21
CA ARG A 122 23.35 -22.11 5.72
C ARG A 122 21.85 -22.01 6.03
N ALA A 123 21.28 -20.82 5.93
CA ALA A 123 19.88 -20.56 6.28
C ALA A 123 19.25 -19.41 5.46
N LEU A 124 17.91 -19.37 5.45
CA LEU A 124 17.11 -18.22 5.06
C LEU A 124 16.90 -17.29 6.27
N PHE A 125 16.99 -15.98 6.05
CA PHE A 125 16.65 -14.94 7.02
C PHE A 125 15.53 -14.07 6.49
N ILE A 126 14.41 -14.00 7.20
CA ILE A 126 13.21 -13.22 6.84
C ILE A 126 12.99 -12.05 7.79
N ALA A 127 12.31 -11.01 7.32
CA ALA A 127 11.89 -9.87 8.12
C ALA A 127 10.44 -10.04 8.63
N TYR A 128 10.26 -10.19 9.95
CA TYR A 128 8.94 -10.41 10.56
C TYR A 128 8.80 -9.78 11.95
N ARG A 129 7.76 -8.96 12.13
CA ARG A 129 7.43 -8.23 13.38
C ARG A 129 8.64 -7.52 14.02
N GLY A 130 9.34 -6.71 13.24
CA GLY A 130 10.51 -5.93 13.69
C GLY A 130 11.81 -6.74 13.85
N ALA A 131 11.78 -8.06 13.73
CA ALA A 131 12.95 -8.92 13.92
C ALA A 131 13.33 -9.72 12.65
N GLU A 132 14.61 -10.06 12.56
CA GLU A 132 15.12 -11.07 11.63
C GLU A 132 14.86 -12.47 12.19
N ARG A 133 14.25 -13.35 11.40
CA ARG A 133 13.98 -14.76 11.78
C ARG A 133 14.76 -15.70 10.87
N ARG A 134 15.46 -16.66 11.47
CA ARG A 134 16.20 -17.72 10.77
C ARG A 134 15.29 -18.91 10.49
N LEU A 135 15.30 -19.39 9.24
CA LEU A 135 14.61 -20.60 8.80
C LEU A 135 15.63 -21.55 8.14
N ASP A 136 15.65 -22.81 8.56
CA ASP A 136 16.53 -23.84 7.97
C ASP A 136 15.84 -24.62 6.82
N SER A 137 14.52 -24.49 6.67
CA SER A 137 13.73 -25.06 5.56
C SER A 137 13.04 -23.94 4.77
N TYR A 138 13.28 -23.89 3.45
CA TYR A 138 12.83 -22.81 2.59
C TYR A 138 12.83 -23.22 1.10
N GLU A 139 12.17 -22.41 0.29
CA GLU A 139 12.22 -22.45 -1.18
C GLU A 139 13.17 -21.35 -1.67
N ILE A 140 13.92 -21.63 -2.74
CA ILE A 140 14.81 -20.70 -3.42
C ILE A 140 14.20 -20.32 -4.77
N LEU A 141 14.33 -19.05 -5.16
CA LEU A 141 13.88 -18.56 -6.45
C LEU A 141 14.95 -18.89 -7.52
N ILE A 142 14.56 -19.56 -8.59
CA ILE A 142 15.43 -19.91 -9.71
C ILE A 142 14.91 -19.35 -11.04
N GLU A 143 15.83 -19.11 -11.97
CA GLU A 143 15.52 -18.89 -13.39
C GLU A 143 15.27 -20.24 -14.06
N GLU A 144 14.03 -20.47 -14.51
CA GLU A 144 13.70 -21.61 -15.35
C GLU A 144 14.20 -21.32 -16.76
N ARG A 145 15.33 -21.94 -17.14
CA ARG A 145 15.80 -21.91 -18.52
C ARG A 145 14.77 -22.63 -19.38
N GLY A 146 13.99 -21.85 -20.13
CA GLY A 146 12.99 -22.38 -21.04
C GLY A 146 13.59 -23.46 -21.93
N ALA A 147 13.12 -24.70 -21.76
CA ALA A 147 13.35 -25.75 -22.71
C ALA A 147 12.81 -25.25 -24.06
N THR A 148 13.68 -25.18 -25.08
CA THR A 148 13.23 -24.82 -26.41
C THR A 148 12.20 -25.87 -26.86
N PRO A 149 10.98 -25.48 -27.29
CA PRO A 149 10.03 -26.41 -27.89
C PRO A 149 10.57 -26.83 -29.27
N GLY A 150 11.50 -27.78 -29.26
CA GLY A 150 12.32 -28.13 -30.43
C GLY A 150 13.51 -29.06 -30.17
N TRP A 151 13.93 -29.28 -28.91
CA TRP A 151 14.96 -30.28 -28.59
C TRP A 151 14.47 -31.32 -27.58
N GLN A 152 13.59 -32.20 -28.06
CA GLN A 152 13.64 -33.58 -27.58
C GLN A 152 15.01 -34.15 -27.96
N LEU A 153 15.75 -34.69 -26.99
CA LEU A 153 16.80 -35.66 -27.31
C LEU A 153 16.13 -36.75 -28.17
N PRO A 154 16.69 -37.14 -29.32
CA PRO A 154 16.20 -38.32 -30.02
C PRO A 154 16.24 -39.49 -29.02
N PRO A 155 15.24 -40.40 -29.03
CA PRO A 155 15.33 -41.59 -28.21
C PRO A 155 16.66 -42.28 -28.49
N PRO A 156 17.39 -42.74 -27.46
CA PRO A 156 18.68 -43.39 -27.67
C PRO A 156 18.47 -44.55 -28.66
N PRO A 157 19.33 -44.70 -29.69
CA PRO A 157 19.14 -45.74 -30.69
C PRO A 157 19.09 -47.11 -30.01
N ASP A 158 18.20 -47.99 -30.47
CA ASP A 158 17.88 -49.31 -29.89
C ASP A 158 19.07 -50.31 -29.83
N ALA A 159 20.28 -49.86 -30.15
CA ALA A 159 21.51 -50.63 -30.20
C ALA A 159 22.31 -50.65 -28.87
N LEU A 160 21.71 -50.25 -27.74
CA LEU A 160 22.31 -50.39 -26.39
C LEU A 160 21.38 -51.04 -25.33
N GLU A 161 20.32 -51.76 -25.73
CA GLU A 161 19.60 -52.68 -24.82
C GLU A 161 20.40 -53.95 -24.43
N LEU A 162 21.68 -54.05 -24.83
CA LEU A 162 22.58 -55.17 -24.55
C LEU A 162 23.92 -54.69 -23.96
N ALA A 163 23.86 -53.91 -22.88
CA ALA A 163 25.00 -53.60 -22.02
C ALA A 163 24.66 -53.83 -20.54
N GLU A 164 24.99 -55.04 -20.07
CA GLU A 164 25.25 -55.41 -18.67
C GLU A 164 24.30 -54.88 -17.57
N LYS A 165 23.27 -55.70 -17.31
CA LYS A 165 22.52 -55.72 -16.06
C LYS A 165 23.47 -55.93 -14.86
N CYS A 166 23.87 -54.86 -14.19
CA CYS A 166 24.63 -54.92 -12.94
C CYS A 166 23.96 -55.90 -11.95
N PRO A 167 24.72 -56.81 -11.32
CA PRO A 167 24.13 -57.74 -10.35
C PRO A 167 23.58 -56.97 -9.15
N PRO A 168 22.46 -57.43 -8.54
CA PRO A 168 21.89 -56.77 -7.37
C PRO A 168 22.90 -56.81 -6.22
N THR A 169 23.06 -55.68 -5.54
CA THR A 169 23.84 -55.59 -4.30
C THR A 169 23.26 -56.56 -3.25
N PRO A 170 24.10 -57.35 -2.55
CA PRO A 170 23.61 -58.20 -1.48
C PRO A 170 23.01 -57.36 -0.33
N PRO A 171 22.03 -57.89 0.40
CA PRO A 171 21.42 -57.17 1.52
C PRO A 171 22.46 -56.89 2.63
N PRO A 172 22.29 -55.80 3.41
CA PRO A 172 23.21 -55.46 4.49
C PRO A 172 23.23 -56.55 5.57
N PRO A 173 24.39 -56.79 6.22
CA PRO A 173 24.48 -57.76 7.31
C PRO A 173 23.66 -57.30 8.53
N PRO A 174 23.22 -58.24 9.39
CA PRO A 174 22.50 -57.89 10.62
C PRO A 174 23.39 -57.05 11.57
N PRO A 175 22.78 -56.18 12.40
CA PRO A 175 23.53 -55.35 13.32
C PRO A 175 24.31 -56.21 14.34
N PRO A 176 25.54 -55.82 14.73
CA PRO A 176 26.32 -56.57 15.70
C PRO A 176 25.62 -56.60 17.06
N ALA A 177 25.75 -57.73 17.76
CA ALA A 177 25.24 -57.88 19.12
C ALA A 177 25.85 -56.81 20.05
N VAL A 178 25.05 -56.32 21.00
CA VAL A 178 25.42 -55.24 21.92
C VAL A 178 26.55 -55.69 22.84
N LEU A 179 27.80 -55.38 22.47
CA LEU A 179 28.92 -55.35 23.42
C LEU A 179 28.92 -54.02 24.17
N ALA A 180 29.14 -54.08 25.49
CA ALA A 180 29.14 -52.90 26.35
C ALA A 180 30.25 -51.90 25.94
N LYS A 181 29.91 -50.60 25.94
CA LYS A 181 30.89 -49.53 25.70
C LYS A 181 32.00 -49.58 26.77
N PRO A 182 33.29 -49.52 26.38
CA PRO A 182 34.36 -49.22 27.34
C PRO A 182 34.23 -47.78 27.86
N PRO A 183 34.72 -47.48 29.08
CA PRO A 183 34.55 -46.16 29.69
C PRO A 183 35.35 -45.09 28.94
N VAL A 184 34.66 -44.01 28.55
CA VAL A 184 35.28 -42.85 27.87
C VAL A 184 36.01 -41.98 28.91
N ALA A 185 37.27 -41.67 28.65
CA ALA A 185 38.06 -40.77 29.48
C ALA A 185 37.46 -39.34 29.49
N ARG A 186 37.42 -38.71 30.67
CA ARG A 186 36.86 -37.35 30.85
C ARG A 186 37.72 -36.31 30.11
N LYS A 187 37.07 -35.40 29.39
CA LYS A 187 37.72 -34.18 28.84
C LYS A 187 38.03 -33.20 29.98
N PRO A 188 39.04 -32.31 29.87
CA PRO A 188 39.63 -31.64 31.03
C PRO A 188 38.85 -30.49 31.68
N TYR A 189 37.68 -30.08 31.14
CA TYR A 189 36.91 -28.95 31.64
C TYR A 189 35.40 -29.25 31.68
N PRO A 190 34.81 -29.48 32.87
CA PRO A 190 33.37 -29.51 33.05
C PRO A 190 32.81 -28.09 33.27
N TYR A 191 31.66 -27.80 32.66
CA TYR A 191 30.83 -26.65 33.05
C TYR A 191 30.10 -26.92 34.38
N PRO A 192 29.67 -25.88 35.12
CA PRO A 192 28.95 -26.06 36.39
C PRO A 192 27.61 -26.78 36.21
N PRO A 193 27.17 -27.59 37.19
CA PRO A 193 25.89 -28.28 37.12
C PRO A 193 24.77 -27.34 37.59
N ASP A 194 23.91 -26.91 36.67
CA ASP A 194 22.51 -26.52 36.91
C ASP A 194 21.86 -26.20 35.55
N PHE A 195 21.00 -27.10 35.07
CA PHE A 195 20.08 -27.09 33.90
C PHE A 195 20.12 -28.37 33.06
N ASP A 196 19.97 -29.54 33.70
CA ASP A 196 19.59 -30.77 32.99
C ASP A 196 18.84 -31.75 33.91
N THR A 197 17.59 -31.42 34.25
CA THR A 197 16.62 -32.38 34.81
C THR A 197 15.25 -32.21 34.16
N SER A 198 14.64 -33.36 33.88
CA SER A 198 13.38 -33.54 33.17
C SER A 198 12.14 -33.37 34.05
N ALA A 199 11.02 -33.02 33.39
CA ALA A 199 9.64 -33.25 33.83
C ALA A 199 9.20 -32.58 35.15
N PHE A 200 8.42 -31.49 35.02
CA PHE A 200 7.66 -30.91 36.12
C PHE A 200 6.67 -31.91 36.70
N SER A 201 6.65 -32.03 38.03
CA SER A 201 5.58 -32.71 38.76
C SER A 201 4.31 -31.84 38.77
N LEU A 202 3.14 -32.48 38.79
CA LEU A 202 1.86 -31.87 38.46
C LEU A 202 1.18 -31.15 39.65
N GLN A 203 1.96 -30.37 40.42
CA GLN A 203 1.50 -29.72 41.65
C GLN A 203 1.67 -28.18 41.71
N ASP A 204 2.51 -27.57 40.86
CA ASP A 204 2.65 -26.10 40.82
C ASP A 204 2.06 -25.51 39.53
N ARG A 205 0.85 -24.95 39.65
CA ARG A 205 0.18 -24.16 38.62
C ARG A 205 -0.03 -22.74 39.15
N PRO A 206 0.41 -21.67 38.46
CA PRO A 206 -0.01 -20.32 38.81
C PRO A 206 -1.53 -20.19 38.65
N PRO A 207 -2.21 -19.33 39.44
CA PRO A 207 -3.66 -19.17 39.36
C PRO A 207 -4.08 -18.70 37.97
N GLN A 208 -5.18 -19.27 37.46
CA GLN A 208 -5.78 -18.81 36.21
C GLN A 208 -6.31 -17.38 36.38
N TYR A 209 -6.05 -16.53 35.39
CA TYR A 209 -6.69 -15.23 35.28
C TYR A 209 -8.19 -15.45 35.00
N THR A 210 -9.05 -15.25 36.00
CA THR A 210 -10.50 -15.26 35.85
C THR A 210 -10.98 -13.84 35.47
N PRO A 211 -11.89 -13.70 34.49
CA PRO A 211 -12.52 -12.41 34.23
C PRO A 211 -13.46 -12.06 35.38
N MET A 212 -13.32 -10.85 35.93
CA MET A 212 -14.17 -10.35 37.01
C MET A 212 -15.60 -10.08 36.49
N PRO A 213 -16.67 -10.48 37.21
CA PRO A 213 -18.04 -10.28 36.76
C PRO A 213 -18.52 -8.84 36.95
N MET A 214 -19.33 -8.36 35.99
CA MET A 214 -20.08 -7.11 36.10
C MET A 214 -21.26 -7.27 37.07
N PRO A 215 -21.44 -6.37 38.07
CA PRO A 215 -22.65 -6.35 38.88
C PRO A 215 -23.72 -5.42 38.28
N SER A 216 -24.86 -5.99 37.86
CA SER A 216 -26.04 -5.27 37.38
C SER A 216 -27.24 -5.44 38.30
N HIS A 217 -27.73 -4.34 38.90
CA HIS A 217 -29.05 -4.16 39.59
C HIS A 217 -29.39 -5.14 40.76
N SER A 218 -29.89 -4.76 41.93
CA SER A 218 -30.47 -3.50 42.49
C SER A 218 -30.33 -3.52 44.05
N THR A 219 -31.03 -2.78 44.95
CA THR A 219 -32.17 -1.84 44.94
C THR A 219 -32.20 -1.05 46.27
N VAL A 220 -32.31 0.30 46.23
CA VAL A 220 -33.00 1.18 47.24
C VAL A 220 -32.40 1.26 48.69
N PRO A 221 -32.53 2.37 49.48
CA PRO A 221 -33.12 3.71 49.23
C PRO A 221 -32.14 4.92 49.30
N TYR A 222 -32.63 6.05 48.80
CA TYR A 222 -32.05 7.41 48.97
C TYR A 222 -32.23 7.97 50.40
N PRO A 223 -31.38 8.93 50.79
CA PRO A 223 -31.90 10.23 51.22
C PRO A 223 -31.31 11.43 50.42
N ALA A 224 -31.81 12.64 50.71
CA ALA A 224 -31.85 13.76 49.78
C ALA A 224 -30.57 14.64 49.64
N ALA A 225 -30.46 15.19 48.44
CA ALA A 225 -29.80 16.44 48.01
C ALA A 225 -28.95 17.27 48.99
N ALA A 226 -27.69 17.52 48.60
CA ALA A 226 -26.89 18.67 49.01
C ALA A 226 -26.07 19.21 47.80
N ALA A 227 -25.72 20.50 47.85
CA ALA A 227 -25.18 21.29 46.72
C ALA A 227 -23.72 20.95 46.32
N PRO A 228 -23.28 21.30 45.09
CA PRO A 228 -21.91 21.03 44.63
C PRO A 228 -20.85 21.94 45.31
N PRO A 229 -19.62 21.44 45.55
CA PRO A 229 -18.54 22.22 46.15
C PRO A 229 -17.81 23.13 45.14
N GLN A 230 -17.24 24.22 45.66
CA GLN A 230 -16.41 25.19 44.91
C GLN A 230 -15.00 24.65 44.60
N PRO A 231 -14.34 25.12 43.52
CA PRO A 231 -12.99 24.68 43.16
C PRO A 231 -11.88 25.28 44.06
N LEU A 232 -10.85 24.48 44.34
CA LEU A 232 -9.68 24.86 45.14
C LEU A 232 -8.58 25.55 44.28
N PRO A 233 -7.77 26.44 44.87
CA PRO A 233 -6.67 27.12 44.16
C PRO A 233 -5.44 26.22 43.92
N PRO A 234 -4.59 26.54 42.92
CA PRO A 234 -3.44 25.72 42.54
C PRO A 234 -2.24 25.83 43.50
N PRO A 235 -1.38 24.80 43.58
CA PRO A 235 -0.21 24.78 44.46
C PRO A 235 0.99 25.59 43.92
N ALA A 236 1.85 26.04 44.84
CA ALA A 236 3.04 26.85 44.54
C ALA A 236 4.22 26.03 43.98
N VAL A 237 5.04 26.67 43.13
CA VAL A 237 6.18 26.07 42.43
C VAL A 237 7.48 26.23 43.23
N PRO A 238 8.30 25.17 43.46
CA PRO A 238 9.63 25.30 44.05
C PRO A 238 10.65 25.93 43.09
N ALA A 239 11.63 26.67 43.63
CA ALA A 239 12.66 27.36 42.85
C ALA A 239 13.66 26.39 42.18
N MET A 240 14.08 26.74 40.97
CA MET A 240 14.97 25.92 40.13
C MET A 240 16.45 26.32 40.30
N ALA A 241 17.34 25.33 40.40
CA ALA A 241 18.79 25.54 40.50
C ALA A 241 19.41 25.98 39.14
N PRO A 242 20.55 26.71 39.15
CA PRO A 242 21.15 27.23 37.91
C PRO A 242 21.89 26.14 37.10
N PRO A 243 21.83 26.19 35.75
CA PRO A 243 22.51 25.22 34.88
C PRO A 243 23.97 25.59 34.59
N THR A 244 24.78 24.55 34.39
CA THR A 244 26.20 24.60 33.96
C THR A 244 26.31 25.04 32.49
N PRO A 245 27.31 25.87 32.09
CA PRO A 245 27.43 26.33 30.71
C PRO A 245 27.89 25.20 29.76
N SER A 246 27.18 25.06 28.63
CA SER A 246 27.53 24.15 27.53
C SER A 246 28.19 24.92 26.38
N ILE A 247 29.20 24.33 25.74
CA ILE A 247 30.03 24.97 24.71
C ILE A 247 29.63 24.47 23.32
N LEU A 248 28.59 25.06 22.72
CA LEU A 248 28.29 24.99 21.29
C LEU A 248 27.69 26.33 20.81
N PRO A 249 27.99 26.80 19.59
CA PRO A 249 27.55 28.10 19.10
C PRO A 249 26.05 28.12 18.75
N GLU A 250 25.33 29.08 19.33
CA GLU A 250 23.89 29.29 19.13
C GLU A 250 23.58 29.98 17.79
N TYR A 251 22.91 29.29 16.87
CA TYR A 251 22.53 29.85 15.56
C TYR A 251 21.25 30.70 15.66
N LYS A 252 21.41 32.03 15.69
CA LYS A 252 20.28 32.97 15.70
C LYS A 252 19.70 33.14 14.29
N ARG A 253 18.40 32.88 14.13
CA ARG A 253 17.64 33.16 12.90
C ARG A 253 17.56 34.68 12.64
N PRO A 254 17.71 35.16 11.40
CA PRO A 254 17.44 36.55 11.05
C PRO A 254 15.96 36.91 11.25
N LEU A 255 15.70 38.09 11.79
CA LEU A 255 14.34 38.65 11.88
C LEU A 255 13.88 39.11 10.49
N ALA A 256 12.70 38.67 10.07
CA ALA A 256 12.08 39.12 8.83
C ALA A 256 11.62 40.58 8.97
N VAL A 257 12.13 41.46 8.11
CA VAL A 257 11.67 42.86 8.01
C VAL A 257 10.35 42.88 7.22
N PRO A 258 9.24 43.43 7.75
CA PRO A 258 8.00 43.56 7.00
C PRO A 258 8.15 44.60 5.89
N VAL A 259 7.99 44.18 4.63
CA VAL A 259 7.86 45.09 3.49
C VAL A 259 6.39 45.53 3.36
N PRO A 260 6.07 46.84 3.30
CA PRO A 260 4.69 47.29 3.16
C PRO A 260 4.10 46.93 1.79
N ILE A 261 2.94 46.26 1.78
CA ILE A 261 2.15 46.02 0.57
C ILE A 261 1.15 47.18 0.42
N PRO A 262 1.04 47.83 -0.76
CA PRO A 262 0.09 48.90 -0.97
C PRO A 262 -1.36 48.37 -0.97
N ALA A 263 -2.23 49.00 -0.17
CA ALA A 263 -3.64 48.64 -0.08
C ALA A 263 -4.40 49.02 -1.36
N LYS A 264 -5.28 48.12 -1.83
CA LYS A 264 -6.25 48.43 -2.90
C LYS A 264 -7.42 49.25 -2.33
N PRO A 265 -7.98 50.23 -3.07
CA PRO A 265 -9.13 51.00 -2.61
C PRO A 265 -10.40 50.16 -2.59
N TYR A 266 -11.16 50.26 -1.49
CA TYR A 266 -12.49 49.64 -1.37
C TYR A 266 -13.52 50.43 -2.21
N GLY A 267 -14.09 49.78 -3.23
CA GLY A 267 -15.31 50.25 -3.88
C GLY A 267 -16.55 49.97 -3.01
N MET A 268 -17.56 50.83 -3.12
CA MET A 268 -18.80 50.72 -2.33
C MET A 268 -19.57 49.42 -2.61
N PRO A 269 -20.29 48.86 -1.62
CA PRO A 269 -21.11 47.67 -1.83
C PRO A 269 -22.36 48.00 -2.67
N PRO A 270 -22.80 47.12 -3.59
CA PRO A 270 -24.11 47.25 -4.22
C PRO A 270 -25.21 46.97 -3.19
N SER A 271 -26.24 47.82 -3.17
CA SER A 271 -27.44 47.57 -2.37
C SER A 271 -28.25 46.42 -2.98
N TYR A 272 -28.62 45.44 -2.14
CA TYR A 272 -29.47 44.34 -2.55
C TYR A 272 -30.84 44.48 -1.88
N THR A 273 -31.88 44.70 -2.66
CA THR A 273 -33.27 44.64 -2.18
C THR A 273 -33.70 43.17 -2.09
N PRO A 274 -34.21 42.69 -0.94
CA PRO A 274 -34.71 41.32 -0.85
C PRO A 274 -36.02 41.17 -1.63
N ALA A 275 -36.04 40.22 -2.57
CA ALA A 275 -37.28 39.83 -3.25
C ALA A 275 -38.22 39.10 -2.27
N ALA A 276 -39.52 39.35 -2.39
CA ALA A 276 -40.52 38.76 -1.51
C ALA A 276 -40.64 37.23 -1.71
N VAL A 277 -40.65 36.50 -0.60
CA VAL A 277 -40.82 35.04 -0.59
C VAL A 277 -42.30 34.68 -0.74
N ALA A 278 -42.65 33.99 -1.82
CA ALA A 278 -43.92 33.29 -1.94
C ALA A 278 -43.87 31.97 -1.14
N PRO A 279 -44.98 31.55 -0.48
CA PRO A 279 -44.99 30.32 0.31
C PRO A 279 -44.90 29.07 -0.59
N PRO A 280 -44.20 28.01 -0.17
CA PRO A 280 -44.06 26.79 -0.97
C PRO A 280 -45.35 25.96 -0.97
N SER A 281 -45.65 25.38 -2.13
CA SER A 281 -46.73 24.41 -2.32
C SER A 281 -46.49 23.14 -1.49
N THR A 282 -47.53 22.63 -0.84
CA THR A 282 -47.50 21.35 -0.13
C THR A 282 -47.30 20.18 -1.10
N HIS A 283 -46.08 19.65 -1.19
CA HIS A 283 -45.85 18.33 -1.77
C HIS A 283 -46.16 17.24 -0.74
N HIS A 284 -47.00 16.29 -1.12
CA HIS A 284 -47.44 15.20 -0.26
C HIS A 284 -46.27 14.27 0.12
N ALA A 285 -46.28 13.79 1.36
CA ALA A 285 -45.31 12.80 1.82
C ALA A 285 -45.45 11.49 1.03
N ALA A 286 -44.32 10.93 0.60
CA ALA A 286 -44.28 9.64 -0.08
C ALA A 286 -44.51 8.49 0.91
N THR A 287 -45.70 7.91 0.90
CA THR A 287 -46.00 6.68 1.65
C THR A 287 -45.29 5.49 0.98
N ILE A 288 -44.41 4.82 1.72
CA ILE A 288 -43.81 3.56 1.29
C ILE A 288 -44.88 2.46 1.34
N VAL A 289 -45.13 1.80 0.21
CA VAL A 289 -46.00 0.62 0.11
C VAL A 289 -45.14 -0.57 -0.36
N PRO A 290 -45.14 -1.72 0.35
CA PRO A 290 -44.34 -2.87 -0.06
C PRO A 290 -44.93 -3.55 -1.30
N ALA A 291 -44.06 -4.14 -2.11
CA ALA A 291 -44.43 -4.76 -3.37
C ALA A 291 -45.03 -6.17 -3.19
N GLU A 292 -46.34 -6.27 -3.32
CA GLU A 292 -47.10 -7.50 -3.62
C GLU A 292 -48.39 -7.09 -4.34
N THR A 293 -48.87 -7.88 -5.31
CA THR A 293 -50.07 -7.61 -6.15
C THR A 293 -49.94 -6.56 -7.28
N TYR A 294 -49.31 -6.95 -8.40
CA TYR A 294 -49.74 -6.45 -9.73
C TYR A 294 -49.82 -7.63 -10.72
N LYS A 295 -51.01 -7.87 -11.28
CA LYS A 295 -51.24 -8.80 -12.39
C LYS A 295 -51.65 -8.00 -13.63
N PRO A 296 -50.93 -8.08 -14.77
CA PRO A 296 -51.36 -7.43 -15.99
C PRO A 296 -52.54 -8.19 -16.62
N PRO A 297 -53.51 -7.50 -17.25
CA PRO A 297 -54.58 -8.16 -18.02
C PRO A 297 -54.05 -8.67 -19.36
N MET A 298 -54.32 -9.93 -19.68
CA MET A 298 -54.07 -10.47 -21.04
C MET A 298 -55.24 -10.11 -21.96
N SER A 299 -54.96 -9.35 -23.04
CA SER A 299 -55.73 -9.39 -24.31
C SER A 299 -55.23 -8.37 -25.36
N VAL A 300 -54.14 -8.66 -26.07
CA VAL A 300 -53.86 -8.08 -27.41
C VAL A 300 -53.10 -9.12 -28.26
N ASP A 301 -53.57 -9.40 -29.48
CA ASP A 301 -52.97 -10.37 -30.40
C ASP A 301 -51.63 -9.91 -31.01
N PRO A 302 -50.64 -10.80 -31.26
CA PRO A 302 -49.28 -10.38 -31.63
C PRO A 302 -49.03 -10.15 -33.13
N TYR A 303 -50.01 -10.32 -34.02
CA TYR A 303 -49.79 -10.42 -35.49
C TYR A 303 -50.72 -9.54 -36.36
N GLY A 304 -50.96 -8.29 -35.95
CA GLY A 304 -51.67 -7.29 -36.77
C GLY A 304 -50.74 -6.42 -37.63
N PRO A 305 -50.84 -6.41 -38.97
CA PRO A 305 -49.93 -5.67 -39.84
C PRO A 305 -50.36 -4.21 -40.07
N SER A 306 -50.28 -3.37 -39.02
CA SER A 306 -50.48 -1.91 -39.14
C SER A 306 -50.03 -1.16 -37.88
N CYS A 307 -48.77 -0.71 -37.82
CA CYS A 307 -48.30 0.44 -37.02
C CYS A 307 -46.79 0.69 -37.26
N SER A 308 -46.44 1.26 -38.43
CA SER A 308 -45.08 1.75 -38.69
C SER A 308 -44.96 3.23 -38.33
N SER A 309 -44.53 3.51 -37.11
CA SER A 309 -44.12 4.87 -36.69
C SER A 309 -43.10 4.81 -35.56
N TYR A 310 -41.93 4.19 -35.82
CA TYR A 310 -40.81 4.20 -34.89
C TYR A 310 -40.11 5.56 -34.92
N THR A 311 -40.62 6.53 -34.17
CA THR A 311 -39.82 7.69 -33.76
C THR A 311 -38.84 7.22 -32.67
N PRO A 312 -37.52 7.20 -32.90
CA PRO A 312 -36.59 6.84 -31.85
C PRO A 312 -36.75 7.86 -30.71
N ALA A 313 -36.98 7.37 -29.50
CA ALA A 313 -36.99 8.23 -28.33
C ALA A 313 -35.62 8.90 -28.23
N VAL A 314 -35.59 10.23 -28.38
CA VAL A 314 -34.42 11.03 -28.03
C VAL A 314 -34.17 10.76 -26.55
N CYS A 315 -33.09 10.04 -26.23
CA CYS A 315 -32.70 9.82 -24.86
C CYS A 315 -32.56 11.18 -24.17
N ALA A 316 -33.46 11.47 -23.24
CA ALA A 316 -33.19 12.48 -22.24
C ALA A 316 -31.82 12.15 -21.62
N PRO A 317 -30.92 13.13 -21.45
CA PRO A 317 -29.59 12.85 -20.95
C PRO A 317 -29.72 12.16 -19.60
N ALA A 318 -29.19 10.94 -19.50
CA ALA A 318 -29.18 10.20 -18.25
C ALA A 318 -28.52 11.09 -17.20
N ALA A 319 -29.22 11.36 -16.09
CA ALA A 319 -28.66 12.10 -14.98
C ALA A 319 -27.39 11.37 -14.54
N THR A 320 -26.23 12.01 -14.71
CA THR A 320 -24.93 11.44 -14.38
C THR A 320 -24.84 11.26 -12.87
N THR A 321 -25.24 10.09 -12.39
CA THR A 321 -24.93 9.62 -11.04
C THR A 321 -23.41 9.55 -10.93
N SER A 322 -22.83 10.51 -10.21
CA SER A 322 -21.38 10.63 -10.05
C SER A 322 -20.84 9.36 -9.40
N TYR A 323 -20.08 8.56 -10.16
CA TYR A 323 -19.35 7.41 -9.64
C TYR A 323 -18.35 7.81 -8.55
N ASP A 324 -17.84 9.04 -8.64
CA ASP A 324 -16.87 9.61 -7.73
C ASP A 324 -17.56 10.42 -6.63
N LEU A 325 -17.26 10.08 -5.38
CA LEU A 325 -17.74 10.83 -4.22
C LEU A 325 -16.70 11.88 -3.83
N TRP A 326 -17.10 13.15 -3.86
CA TRP A 326 -16.28 14.28 -3.45
C TRP A 326 -16.88 14.88 -2.18
N MET A 327 -16.04 15.13 -1.16
CA MET A 327 -16.48 15.68 0.12
C MET A 327 -15.68 16.93 0.46
N ALA A 328 -16.38 18.01 0.81
CA ALA A 328 -15.73 19.23 1.29
C ALA A 328 -14.89 18.93 2.54
N ALA A 329 -13.63 19.34 2.52
CA ALA A 329 -12.72 19.24 3.66
C ALA A 329 -12.48 20.63 4.28
N SER A 330 -12.04 20.64 5.54
CA SER A 330 -11.77 21.88 6.28
C SER A 330 -10.53 21.73 7.15
N PRO A 331 -9.89 22.83 7.59
CA PRO A 331 -8.73 22.77 8.47
C PRO A 331 -9.03 21.94 9.73
N GLY A 332 -8.26 20.86 9.94
CA GLY A 332 -8.43 19.94 11.06
C GLY A 332 -9.44 18.79 10.84
N TYR A 333 -10.15 18.74 9.70
CA TYR A 333 -11.03 17.62 9.35
C TYR A 333 -10.62 16.99 8.00
N THR A 334 -10.15 15.75 8.07
CA THR A 334 -9.98 14.88 6.90
C THR A 334 -11.15 13.89 6.86
N PRO A 335 -11.92 13.83 5.76
CA PRO A 335 -12.94 12.81 5.58
C PRO A 335 -12.41 11.38 5.77
N PRO A 336 -13.18 10.46 6.38
CA PRO A 336 -12.82 9.04 6.39
C PRO A 336 -12.82 8.47 4.97
N ASP A 337 -11.96 7.48 4.71
CA ASP A 337 -11.78 6.86 3.37
C ASP A 337 -11.40 7.87 2.26
N ALA A 338 -10.69 8.95 2.63
CA ALA A 338 -10.09 9.89 1.70
C ALA A 338 -9.02 9.21 0.82
N VAL A 339 -8.97 9.60 -0.47
CA VAL A 339 -8.01 9.04 -1.43
C VAL A 339 -6.64 9.70 -1.26
N TYR A 340 -5.62 8.88 -1.00
CA TYR A 340 -4.24 9.32 -0.86
C TYR A 340 -3.57 9.46 -2.23
N GLY A 341 -3.09 10.67 -2.52
CA GLY A 341 -2.36 10.99 -3.75
C GLY A 341 -0.86 10.73 -3.67
N GLY A 342 -0.28 10.80 -2.47
CA GLY A 342 1.14 10.57 -2.23
C GLY A 342 1.61 11.24 -0.95
N HIS A 343 2.77 11.91 -1.00
CA HIS A 343 3.39 12.58 0.15
C HIS A 343 4.17 13.84 -0.26
N ASP A 344 4.25 14.82 0.63
CA ASP A 344 5.11 16.01 0.46
C ASP A 344 6.58 15.65 0.82
N THR A 345 7.51 16.61 0.72
CA THR A 345 8.94 16.40 0.97
C THR A 345 9.29 16.11 2.43
N ASP A 346 8.39 16.41 3.36
CA ASP A 346 8.46 16.08 4.78
C ASP A 346 7.79 14.73 5.13
N MET A 347 7.45 13.93 4.10
CA MET A 347 6.69 12.68 4.17
C MET A 347 5.26 12.84 4.71
N ALA A 348 4.75 14.07 4.88
CA ALA A 348 3.35 14.27 5.24
C ALA A 348 2.43 13.80 4.10
N PRO A 349 1.34 13.08 4.41
CA PRO A 349 0.45 12.55 3.37
C PRO A 349 -0.26 13.66 2.59
N LEU A 350 -0.29 13.49 1.27
CA LEU A 350 -1.06 14.33 0.36
C LEU A 350 -2.31 13.58 -0.12
N LEU A 351 -3.45 14.24 -0.04
CA LEU A 351 -4.74 13.71 -0.51
C LEU A 351 -5.04 14.21 -1.92
N VAL A 352 -5.79 13.40 -2.68
CA VAL A 352 -6.35 13.79 -3.96
C VAL A 352 -7.50 14.76 -3.73
N CYS A 353 -7.37 15.98 -4.23
CA CYS A 353 -8.40 17.00 -4.10
C CYS A 353 -8.72 17.71 -5.42
N ARG A 354 -9.83 18.46 -5.42
CA ARG A 354 -10.11 19.51 -6.39
C ARG A 354 -10.57 20.77 -5.65
N ALA A 355 -10.17 21.93 -6.13
CA ALA A 355 -10.67 23.22 -5.62
C ALA A 355 -11.36 23.99 -6.76
N TYR A 356 -12.39 24.76 -6.42
CA TYR A 356 -13.13 25.53 -7.42
C TYR A 356 -12.47 26.90 -7.61
N TYR A 357 -11.92 27.13 -8.80
CA TYR A 357 -11.18 28.34 -9.17
C TYR A 357 -11.53 28.77 -10.60
N ASP A 358 -11.76 30.07 -10.78
CA ASP A 358 -12.07 30.70 -12.08
C ASP A 358 -13.16 29.95 -12.91
N GLY A 359 -14.27 29.60 -12.25
CA GLY A 359 -15.40 28.95 -12.89
C GLY A 359 -15.30 27.44 -13.09
N SER A 360 -14.22 26.78 -12.62
CA SER A 360 -14.07 25.33 -12.75
C SER A 360 -13.43 24.66 -11.54
N HIS A 361 -13.62 23.34 -11.41
CA HIS A 361 -12.84 22.53 -10.50
C HIS A 361 -11.46 22.23 -11.10
N ILE A 362 -10.40 22.50 -10.35
CA ILE A 362 -9.02 22.22 -10.73
C ILE A 362 -8.46 21.12 -9.80
N PRO A 363 -8.00 19.99 -10.33
CA PRO A 363 -7.36 18.93 -9.54
C PRO A 363 -6.02 19.37 -8.92
N GLY A 364 -5.68 18.83 -7.76
CA GLY A 364 -4.45 19.16 -7.04
C GLY A 364 -4.16 18.27 -5.83
N LYS A 365 -3.32 18.78 -4.91
CA LYS A 365 -2.94 18.13 -3.66
C LYS A 365 -3.59 18.83 -2.47
N ALA A 366 -4.18 18.10 -1.54
CA ALA A 366 -4.55 18.62 -0.23
C ALA A 366 -3.55 18.16 0.83
N ALA A 367 -3.15 19.07 1.71
CA ALA A 367 -2.21 18.82 2.80
C ALA A 367 -2.94 18.93 4.15
N PRO A 368 -3.42 17.81 4.75
CA PRO A 368 -4.14 17.83 6.03
C PRO A 368 -3.38 18.54 7.16
N SER A 369 -2.05 18.38 7.19
CA SER A 369 -1.15 19.03 8.15
C SER A 369 -1.15 20.56 8.08
N ARG A 370 -1.54 21.15 6.94
CA ARG A 370 -1.60 22.60 6.70
C ARG A 370 -3.04 23.12 6.55
N GLY A 371 -4.03 22.22 6.47
CA GLY A 371 -5.45 22.56 6.35
C GLY A 371 -5.84 23.23 5.01
N CYS A 372 -5.04 23.07 3.96
CA CYS A 372 -5.25 23.72 2.67
C CYS A 372 -5.02 22.76 1.49
N ALA A 373 -5.56 23.14 0.34
CA ALA A 373 -5.25 22.56 -0.95
C ALA A 373 -4.31 23.46 -1.75
N TYR A 374 -3.59 22.83 -2.67
CA TYR A 374 -2.74 23.47 -3.65
C TYR A 374 -3.16 22.98 -5.04
N ILE A 375 -3.45 23.92 -5.93
CA ILE A 375 -3.87 23.66 -7.32
C ILE A 375 -2.95 24.39 -8.30
N THR A 376 -2.95 23.97 -9.56
CA THR A 376 -2.14 24.58 -10.61
C THR A 376 -2.97 25.43 -11.56
N HIS A 377 -2.59 26.69 -11.76
CA HIS A 377 -3.22 27.57 -12.74
C HIS A 377 -2.23 28.60 -13.28
N ALA A 378 -2.21 28.77 -14.61
CA ALA A 378 -1.40 29.77 -15.34
C ALA A 378 0.08 29.86 -14.89
N GLY A 379 0.77 28.72 -14.81
CA GLY A 379 2.19 28.66 -14.42
C GLY A 379 2.46 28.69 -12.92
N ARG A 380 1.44 28.74 -12.06
CA ARG A 380 1.57 28.95 -10.60
C ARG A 380 0.90 27.86 -9.77
N GLU A 381 1.47 27.62 -8.59
CA GLU A 381 0.79 26.94 -7.48
C GLU A 381 -0.06 27.97 -6.71
N LEU A 382 -1.36 27.71 -6.59
CA LEU A 382 -2.31 28.52 -5.83
C LEU A 382 -2.75 27.76 -4.58
N VAL A 383 -2.85 28.48 -3.45
CA VAL A 383 -3.28 27.91 -2.17
C VAL A 383 -4.75 28.22 -1.94
N GLU A 384 -5.56 27.17 -1.81
CA GLU A 384 -7.00 27.27 -1.61
C GLU A 384 -7.43 26.70 -0.25
N SER A 385 -8.31 27.44 0.43
CA SER A 385 -8.89 27.03 1.72
C SER A 385 -10.21 26.28 1.58
N ARG A 386 -10.82 26.31 0.39
CA ARG A 386 -12.07 25.63 0.07
C ARG A 386 -11.83 24.60 -1.01
N TYR A 387 -11.85 23.33 -0.64
CA TYR A 387 -11.55 22.22 -1.54
C TYR A 387 -12.36 20.99 -1.16
N GLU A 388 -12.51 20.11 -2.13
CA GLU A 388 -13.15 18.80 -1.98
C GLU A 388 -12.10 17.71 -2.13
N VAL A 389 -12.16 16.71 -1.26
CA VAL A 389 -11.31 15.53 -1.28
C VAL A 389 -12.08 14.37 -1.89
N LEU A 390 -11.41 13.57 -2.72
CA LEU A 390 -11.99 12.36 -3.32
C LEU A 390 -12.11 11.26 -2.27
N ILE A 391 -13.23 10.54 -2.25
CA ILE A 391 -13.55 9.50 -1.24
C ILE A 391 -13.70 8.12 -1.90
N GLY A 392 -13.21 7.09 -1.21
CA GLY A 392 -13.28 5.70 -1.62
C GLY A 392 -11.93 5.12 -2.03
N GLN A 393 -10.91 5.11 -1.16
CA GLN A 393 -9.54 4.67 -1.49
C GLN A 393 -9.52 3.32 -2.21
N ALA A 394 -10.33 2.35 -1.79
CA ALA A 394 -10.42 1.02 -2.40
C ALA A 394 -11.04 0.99 -3.81
N LYS A 395 -11.72 2.06 -4.25
CA LYS A 395 -12.37 2.15 -5.56
C LYS A 395 -11.43 2.55 -6.70
N TYR A 396 -10.24 3.06 -6.38
CA TYR A 396 -9.32 3.63 -7.35
C TYR A 396 -7.95 2.96 -7.35
N HIS A 397 -7.26 3.09 -8.46
CA HIS A 397 -5.96 2.51 -8.73
C HIS A 397 -5.12 3.50 -9.54
N TRP A 398 -3.80 3.48 -9.33
CA TRP A 398 -2.85 4.31 -10.07
C TRP A 398 -2.19 3.48 -11.18
N VAL A 399 -2.38 3.89 -12.44
CA VAL A 399 -1.81 3.25 -13.64
C VAL A 399 -0.74 4.14 -14.27
N PRO A 400 0.33 3.58 -14.87
CA PRO A 400 1.31 4.39 -15.58
C PRO A 400 0.70 5.10 -16.81
N GLY A 401 1.15 6.30 -17.09
CA GLY A 401 0.75 7.12 -18.23
C GLY A 401 1.85 8.08 -18.69
N TYR A 402 1.80 8.49 -19.96
CA TYR A 402 2.80 9.36 -20.56
C TYR A 402 2.20 10.23 -21.69
N ASP A 403 2.80 11.40 -21.93
CA ASP A 403 2.53 12.28 -23.07
C ASP A 403 1.03 12.56 -23.39
N GLY A 404 0.19 12.66 -22.35
CA GLY A 404 -1.25 12.91 -22.48
C GLY A 404 -2.11 11.65 -22.59
N SER A 405 -1.55 10.45 -22.47
CA SER A 405 -2.33 9.21 -22.44
C SER A 405 -3.36 9.26 -21.31
N ILE A 406 -4.61 8.91 -21.61
CA ILE A 406 -5.70 8.75 -20.64
C ILE A 406 -6.12 7.28 -20.64
N ALA A 407 -6.09 6.63 -19.48
CA ALA A 407 -6.43 5.22 -19.33
C ALA A 407 -7.95 5.00 -19.20
N ALA A 408 -8.41 3.79 -19.52
CA ALA A 408 -9.80 3.40 -19.34
C ALA A 408 -10.22 3.53 -17.86
N GLY A 409 -11.34 4.21 -17.61
CA GLY A 409 -11.84 4.46 -16.26
C GLY A 409 -11.18 5.64 -15.53
N ALA A 410 -10.35 6.46 -16.19
CA ALA A 410 -9.75 7.66 -15.60
C ALA A 410 -10.78 8.56 -14.91
N VAL A 411 -10.37 9.14 -13.77
CA VAL A 411 -11.21 10.04 -12.97
C VAL A 411 -11.16 11.45 -13.54
N GLU A 412 -12.26 11.90 -14.13
CA GLU A 412 -12.48 13.30 -14.49
C GLU A 412 -12.81 14.09 -13.22
N ALA A 413 -12.04 15.14 -12.94
CA ALA A 413 -12.14 15.92 -11.71
C ALA A 413 -12.40 17.41 -11.95
N GLY A 414 -12.64 17.80 -13.20
CA GLY A 414 -12.97 19.15 -13.61
C GLY A 414 -12.80 19.34 -15.11
N ARG A 415 -12.91 20.59 -15.58
CA ARG A 415 -12.76 20.94 -17.00
C ARG A 415 -11.94 22.22 -17.18
N ALA A 416 -11.06 22.27 -18.18
CA ALA A 416 -10.39 23.51 -18.54
C ALA A 416 -11.41 24.49 -19.17
N PHE A 417 -11.02 25.77 -19.30
CA PHE A 417 -11.88 26.84 -19.83
C PHE A 417 -12.43 26.56 -21.24
N ASN A 418 -11.71 25.78 -22.04
CA ASN A 418 -12.12 25.30 -23.37
C ASN A 418 -13.11 24.11 -23.34
N GLY A 419 -13.53 23.65 -22.15
CA GLY A 419 -14.40 22.48 -21.94
C GLY A 419 -13.69 21.13 -21.90
N GLU A 420 -12.37 21.10 -22.11
CA GLU A 420 -11.54 19.88 -22.09
C GLU A 420 -11.54 19.24 -20.69
N PRO A 421 -11.78 17.92 -20.56
CA PRO A 421 -11.76 17.25 -19.26
C PRO A 421 -10.36 17.28 -18.64
N LEU A 422 -10.30 17.57 -17.34
CA LEU A 422 -9.10 17.48 -16.51
C LEU A 422 -9.15 16.17 -15.71
N TYR A 423 -8.12 15.36 -15.87
CA TYR A 423 -7.99 14.08 -15.17
C TYR A 423 -7.02 14.20 -14.00
N ILE A 424 -7.11 13.27 -13.05
CA ILE A 424 -6.21 13.22 -11.90
C ILE A 424 -4.98 12.39 -12.26
N GLY A 425 -3.80 12.95 -12.04
CA GLY A 425 -2.54 12.21 -12.10
C GLY A 425 -1.64 12.51 -10.90
N ARG A 426 -0.55 11.76 -10.76
CA ARG A 426 0.52 12.03 -9.79
C ARG A 426 1.89 11.73 -10.38
N ALA A 427 2.94 12.34 -9.84
CA ALA A 427 4.31 12.02 -10.20
C ALA A 427 5.30 12.35 -9.07
N HIS A 428 6.46 11.72 -9.11
CA HIS A 428 7.60 12.03 -8.25
C HIS A 428 8.30 13.31 -8.72
N TYR A 429 8.47 14.27 -7.82
CA TYR A 429 9.22 15.51 -8.06
C TYR A 429 9.87 16.01 -6.77
N CYS A 430 11.18 16.28 -6.81
CA CYS A 430 11.95 16.83 -5.68
C CYS A 430 11.74 16.10 -4.33
N GLY A 431 11.54 14.78 -4.34
CA GLY A 431 11.31 13.97 -3.13
C GLY A 431 9.85 13.91 -2.65
N SER A 432 8.92 14.55 -3.35
CA SER A 432 7.48 14.41 -3.13
C SER A 432 6.83 13.56 -4.21
N LEU A 433 5.86 12.72 -3.83
CA LEU A 433 4.88 12.14 -4.76
C LEU A 433 3.62 13.02 -4.73
N THR A 434 3.50 13.93 -5.70
CA THR A 434 2.44 14.95 -5.71
C THR A 434 1.35 14.63 -6.74
N PRO A 435 0.05 14.66 -6.36
CA PRO A 435 -1.06 14.66 -7.30
C PRO A 435 -1.31 16.04 -7.95
N GLY A 436 -1.84 16.05 -9.17
CA GLY A 436 -2.12 17.24 -9.97
C GLY A 436 -3.08 16.97 -11.12
N LYS A 437 -3.19 17.93 -12.05
CA LYS A 437 -4.10 17.84 -13.21
C LYS A 437 -3.37 17.30 -14.44
N ILE A 438 -3.90 16.24 -15.05
CA ILE A 438 -3.52 15.83 -16.41
C ILE A 438 -4.41 16.60 -17.38
N GLN A 439 -3.78 17.22 -18.39
CA GLN A 439 -4.47 17.85 -19.50
C GLN A 439 -3.98 17.24 -20.81
N GLN A 440 -4.89 16.62 -21.56
CA GLN A 440 -4.56 15.76 -22.70
C GLN A 440 -3.98 16.54 -23.86
N SER A 441 -4.54 17.71 -24.18
CA SER A 441 -4.03 18.64 -25.22
C SER A 441 -2.62 19.14 -24.90
N HIS A 442 -2.32 19.37 -23.62
CA HIS A 442 -0.98 19.75 -23.16
C HIS A 442 0.00 18.57 -23.14
N ARG A 443 -0.47 17.32 -23.20
CA ARG A 443 0.36 16.10 -23.17
C ARG A 443 1.24 16.00 -21.92
N CYS A 444 0.68 16.29 -20.74
CA CYS A 444 1.40 16.24 -19.47
C CYS A 444 0.48 16.23 -18.25
N LEU A 445 1.06 15.81 -17.12
CA LEU A 445 0.64 16.18 -15.78
C LEU A 445 1.21 17.55 -15.40
N HIS A 446 0.41 18.39 -14.75
CA HIS A 446 0.82 19.64 -14.11
C HIS A 446 0.65 19.50 -12.60
N ILE A 447 1.76 19.51 -11.86
CA ILE A 447 1.76 19.41 -10.40
C ILE A 447 2.02 20.78 -9.73
N PRO A 448 1.40 21.06 -8.57
CA PRO A 448 1.71 22.24 -7.77
C PRO A 448 2.94 21.97 -6.91
N PHE A 449 4.01 22.77 -7.04
CA PHE A 449 5.21 22.64 -6.21
C PHE A 449 6.01 23.95 -6.11
N GLY A 450 6.40 24.34 -4.89
CA GLY A 450 7.33 25.45 -4.66
C GLY A 450 6.86 26.82 -5.17
N GLY A 451 5.55 27.06 -5.20
CA GLY A 451 4.94 28.27 -5.76
C GLY A 451 4.68 28.22 -7.28
N GLN A 452 5.04 27.12 -7.95
CA GLN A 452 5.01 27.00 -9.42
C GLN A 452 4.16 25.81 -9.91
N GLU A 453 3.67 25.92 -11.14
CA GLU A 453 3.10 24.80 -11.90
C GLU A 453 4.23 24.05 -12.61
N VAL A 454 4.51 22.82 -12.19
CA VAL A 454 5.58 21.98 -12.75
C VAL A 454 4.98 21.00 -13.75
N ARG A 455 5.48 21.03 -14.98
CA ARG A 455 5.09 20.14 -16.08
C ARG A 455 5.88 18.83 -16.03
N ILE A 456 5.19 17.69 -16.06
CA ILE A 456 5.78 16.35 -16.08
C ILE A 456 5.12 15.48 -17.17
N THR A 457 5.93 14.82 -18.01
CA THR A 457 5.45 14.00 -19.15
C THR A 457 5.27 12.52 -18.85
N SER A 458 5.90 11.99 -17.79
CA SER A 458 5.75 10.61 -17.31
C SER A 458 5.14 10.61 -15.91
N TYR A 459 3.98 9.98 -15.74
CA TYR A 459 3.15 10.12 -14.55
C TYR A 459 2.32 8.86 -14.30
N GLU A 460 1.61 8.80 -13.16
CA GLU A 460 0.53 7.85 -12.94
C GLU A 460 -0.83 8.57 -13.09
N ILE A 461 -1.84 7.85 -13.56
CA ILE A 461 -3.23 8.30 -13.77
C ILE A 461 -4.10 7.62 -12.71
N LEU A 462 -5.02 8.36 -12.08
CA LEU A 462 -6.02 7.74 -11.22
C LEU A 462 -7.17 7.19 -12.07
N VAL A 463 -7.42 5.88 -11.96
CA VAL A 463 -8.53 5.18 -12.63
C VAL A 463 -9.45 4.53 -11.60
N ARG A 464 -10.72 4.35 -11.98
CA ARG A 464 -11.69 3.53 -11.23
C ARG A 464 -11.37 2.05 -11.47
N SER A 465 -11.10 1.31 -10.41
CA SER A 465 -10.56 -0.04 -10.46
C SER A 465 -11.48 -1.03 -11.18
N ASP A 466 -12.80 -0.92 -10.99
CA ASP A 466 -13.78 -1.82 -11.60
C ASP A 466 -13.83 -1.67 -13.13
N ILE A 467 -13.79 -0.44 -13.64
CA ILE A 467 -13.79 -0.13 -15.07
C ILE A 467 -12.45 -0.53 -15.69
N TYR A 468 -11.33 -0.20 -15.02
CA TYR A 468 -9.99 -0.51 -15.52
C TYR A 468 -9.77 -2.03 -15.63
N HIS A 469 -10.04 -2.79 -14.56
CA HIS A 469 -9.86 -4.24 -14.59
C HIS A 469 -10.84 -4.94 -15.56
N ARG A 470 -12.08 -4.42 -15.71
CA ARG A 470 -13.02 -4.91 -16.74
C ARG A 470 -12.47 -4.71 -18.14
N GLN A 471 -11.89 -3.55 -18.45
CA GLN A 471 -11.28 -3.30 -19.76
C GLN A 471 -10.04 -4.17 -20.00
N GLN A 472 -9.19 -4.36 -18.98
CA GLN A 472 -8.03 -5.25 -19.09
C GLN A 472 -8.45 -6.72 -19.32
N ALA A 473 -9.50 -7.19 -18.66
CA ALA A 473 -10.04 -8.54 -18.90
C ALA A 473 -10.57 -8.70 -20.34
N ILE A 474 -11.24 -7.68 -20.89
CA ILE A 474 -11.68 -7.67 -22.29
C ILE A 474 -10.46 -7.76 -23.23
N ASN A 475 -9.44 -6.92 -23.00
CA ASN A 475 -8.21 -6.88 -23.81
C ASN A 475 -7.34 -8.15 -23.72
N LEU A 476 -7.62 -9.06 -22.77
CA LEU A 476 -6.97 -10.36 -22.64
C LEU A 476 -7.78 -11.51 -23.29
N SER A 477 -9.01 -11.23 -23.72
CA SER A 477 -9.94 -12.21 -24.31
C SER A 477 -10.13 -12.08 -25.83
N TYR A 478 -9.46 -11.10 -26.45
CA TYR A 478 -9.41 -10.82 -27.88
C TYR A 478 -7.96 -10.56 -28.32
#